data_AF-A0A9E7ZV41-F1
#
_entry.id   AF-A0A9E7ZV41-F1
#
_cell.length_a   1.000
_cell.length_b   1.000
_cell.length_c   1.000
_cell.angle_alpha   90.00
_cell.angle_beta   90.00
_cell.angle_gamma   90.00
#
_symmetry.space_group_name_H-M   'P 1'
#
loop_
_entity.id
_entity.type
_entity.pdbx_description
1 polymer ?
#
loop_
_entity_poly.entity_id
_entity_poly.type
_entity_poly.pdbx_seq_one_letter_code
_entity_poly.pdbx_strand_id
1 'polypeptide(L)'
;MGSSVFKGGFSLPPPLFADDGLNDNAIVGMWYWDVLNDRLYADARMASLFHVNPLEAMRGARCDAYVEGIHPDDRVGVAHEIERCVGAAIDFHYEYRIVPASGERLISAFARCHRTEEGDAGHYVGVAFDVTHQRSAEATTPTSRVADHVMQAYSIARQITDEELKRKLKDVLMRLGMNLAAETSCGSL
;
A
#
# COMPACT_ATOMS: atom_id res chain seq x y z
N MET A 1 0.43 -62.39 -17.59
CA MET A 1 0.04 -61.57 -16.42
C MET A 1 1.29 -60.85 -15.95
N GLY A 2 1.47 -59.59 -16.34
CA GLY A 2 1.38 -58.44 -15.42
C GLY A 2 2.80 -57.94 -15.08
N SER A 3 3.34 -57.00 -15.87
CA SER A 3 3.57 -55.59 -15.50
C SER A 3 4.58 -55.41 -14.35
N SER A 4 5.83 -55.03 -14.67
CA SER A 4 6.34 -53.63 -14.66
C SER A 4 6.60 -53.08 -13.26
N VAL A 5 7.88 -52.83 -12.94
CA VAL A 5 8.23 -51.85 -11.91
C VAL A 5 9.42 -51.02 -12.39
N PHE A 6 9.26 -49.70 -12.25
CA PHE A 6 10.23 -48.61 -12.36
C PHE A 6 10.47 -47.96 -13.73
N LYS A 7 9.48 -47.13 -14.13
CA LYS A 7 9.75 -45.74 -14.55
C LYS A 7 8.91 -44.80 -13.68
N GLY A 8 9.55 -43.79 -13.11
CA GLY A 8 8.95 -42.73 -12.29
C GLY A 8 10.07 -42.18 -11.41
N GLY A 9 10.72 -41.06 -11.73
CA GLY A 9 10.10 -39.76 -11.99
C GLY A 9 10.09 -39.02 -10.65
N PHE A 10 11.17 -38.30 -10.35
CA PHE A 10 11.25 -37.43 -9.18
C PHE A 10 10.14 -36.38 -9.29
N SER A 11 9.05 -36.58 -8.56
CA SER A 11 8.06 -35.53 -8.33
C SER A 11 8.65 -34.58 -7.31
N LEU A 12 8.94 -33.35 -7.72
CA LEU A 12 9.06 -32.24 -6.78
C LEU A 12 7.76 -32.16 -5.98
N PRO A 13 7.80 -31.79 -4.68
CA PRO A 13 6.58 -31.43 -3.98
C PRO A 13 5.87 -30.31 -4.76
N PRO A 14 4.53 -30.33 -4.88
CA PRO A 14 3.81 -29.21 -5.48
C PRO A 14 4.19 -27.93 -4.73
N PRO A 15 4.26 -26.76 -5.41
CA PRO A 15 4.50 -25.51 -4.72
C PRO A 15 3.44 -25.37 -3.63
N LEU A 16 3.89 -25.11 -2.40
CA LEU A 16 3.06 -24.88 -1.21
C LEU A 16 2.19 -23.62 -1.30
N PHE A 17 2.15 -22.99 -2.47
CA PHE A 17 1.30 -21.87 -2.85
C PHE A 17 0.82 -22.16 -4.28
N ALA A 18 -0.22 -22.99 -4.38
CA ALA A 18 -0.94 -23.16 -5.63
C ALA A 18 -1.87 -21.95 -5.74
N ASP A 19 -1.51 -21.01 -6.62
CA ASP A 19 -2.27 -19.83 -7.04
C ASP A 19 -3.78 -19.94 -6.76
N ASP A 20 -4.19 -19.47 -5.59
CA ASP A 20 -5.55 -19.61 -5.07
C ASP A 20 -6.54 -18.65 -5.75
N GLY A 21 -6.13 -17.90 -6.79
CA GLY A 21 -6.99 -16.94 -7.47
C GLY A 21 -7.51 -15.83 -6.56
N LEU A 22 -6.87 -15.58 -5.41
CA LEU A 22 -7.28 -14.63 -4.39
C LEU A 22 -6.32 -13.44 -4.32
N ASN A 23 -6.14 -12.72 -5.43
CA ASN A 23 -5.36 -11.48 -5.47
C ASN A 23 -6.25 -10.23 -5.28
N ASP A 24 -7.11 -10.21 -4.27
CA ASP A 24 -8.12 -9.14 -4.08
C ASP A 24 -8.13 -8.55 -2.66
N ASN A 25 -6.99 -8.01 -2.24
CA ASN A 25 -7.04 -6.93 -1.25
C ASN A 25 -6.59 -5.65 -1.96
N ALA A 26 -7.50 -4.69 -2.11
CA ALA A 26 -7.22 -3.37 -2.68
C ALA A 26 -6.16 -2.60 -1.86
N ILE A 27 -5.73 -3.12 -0.71
CA ILE A 27 -4.65 -2.54 0.10
C ILE A 27 -3.30 -3.05 -0.40
N VAL A 28 -2.42 -2.11 -0.75
CA VAL A 28 -1.00 -2.34 -1.04
C VAL A 28 -0.23 -2.58 0.24
N GLY A 29 -0.49 -1.79 1.27
CA GLY A 29 0.11 -1.97 2.58
C GLY A 29 0.04 -0.73 3.45
N MET A 30 0.50 -0.87 4.68
CA MET A 30 0.69 0.21 5.63
C MET A 30 2.14 0.67 5.66
N TRP A 31 2.32 1.94 5.98
CA TRP A 31 3.64 2.51 6.19
C TRP A 31 3.65 3.54 7.30
N TYR A 32 4.82 3.65 7.92
CA TYR A 32 5.17 4.67 8.88
C TYR A 32 6.44 5.34 8.39
N TRP A 33 6.48 6.66 8.34
CA TRP A 33 7.67 7.41 7.98
C TRP A 33 8.06 8.35 9.11
N ASP A 34 9.21 8.09 9.72
CA ASP A 34 9.91 9.02 10.59
C ASP A 34 10.64 10.03 9.71
N VAL A 35 10.12 11.26 9.66
CA VAL A 35 10.63 12.33 8.80
C VAL A 35 11.97 12.83 9.32
N LEU A 36 12.13 12.89 10.65
CA LEU A 36 13.31 13.44 11.31
C LEU A 36 14.56 12.59 11.04
N ASN A 37 14.37 11.26 10.96
CA ASN A 37 15.44 10.31 10.70
C ASN A 37 15.49 9.78 9.26
N ASP A 38 14.53 10.20 8.42
CA ASP A 38 14.29 9.69 7.07
C ASP A 38 14.25 8.15 7.01
N ARG A 39 13.36 7.58 7.84
CA ARG A 39 13.16 6.13 7.96
C ARG A 39 11.72 5.76 7.69
N LEU A 40 11.49 5.15 6.54
CA LEU A 40 10.21 4.61 6.13
C LEU A 40 10.15 3.10 6.40
N TYR A 41 9.21 2.72 7.23
CA TYR A 41 8.91 1.37 7.63
C TYR A 41 7.63 0.94 6.91
N ALA A 42 7.67 -0.18 6.23
CA ALA A 42 6.51 -0.72 5.53
C ALA A 42 6.40 -2.22 5.74
N ASP A 43 5.19 -2.74 5.58
CA ASP A 43 4.99 -4.19 5.57
C ASP A 43 5.63 -4.85 4.33
N ALA A 44 5.70 -6.18 4.35
CA ALA A 44 6.35 -6.96 3.28
C ALA A 44 5.65 -6.82 1.92
N ARG A 45 4.34 -6.56 1.90
CA ARG A 45 3.57 -6.42 0.66
C ARG A 45 3.91 -5.10 -0.03
N MET A 46 3.93 -4.01 0.73
CA MET A 46 4.37 -2.71 0.23
C MET A 46 5.84 -2.75 -0.17
N ALA A 47 6.74 -3.33 0.64
CA ALA A 47 8.14 -3.47 0.26
C ALA A 47 8.31 -4.18 -1.10
N SER A 48 7.59 -5.28 -1.30
CA SER A 48 7.63 -6.06 -2.55
C SER A 48 7.12 -5.27 -3.76
N LEU A 49 6.06 -4.49 -3.60
CA LEU A 49 5.45 -3.69 -4.67
C LEU A 49 6.35 -2.55 -5.15
N PHE A 50 7.17 -1.99 -4.24
CA PHE A 50 8.12 -0.92 -4.55
C PHE A 50 9.54 -1.44 -4.81
N HIS A 51 9.73 -2.76 -4.90
CA HIS A 51 11.04 -3.40 -5.09
C HIS A 51 12.06 -3.08 -4.00
N VAL A 52 11.58 -2.75 -2.79
CA VAL A 52 12.42 -2.51 -1.62
C VAL A 52 12.68 -3.83 -0.92
N ASN A 53 13.93 -4.05 -0.48
CA ASN A 53 14.28 -5.26 0.25
C ASN A 53 13.43 -5.36 1.55
N PRO A 54 12.71 -6.46 1.80
CA PRO A 54 11.83 -6.57 2.97
C PRO A 54 12.56 -6.38 4.31
N LEU A 55 13.83 -6.79 4.41
CA LEU A 55 14.64 -6.61 5.61
C LEU A 55 15.02 -5.14 5.81
N GLU A 56 15.27 -4.40 4.73
CA GLU A 56 15.52 -2.95 4.80
C GLU A 56 14.23 -2.20 5.15
N ALA A 57 13.10 -2.58 4.54
CA ALA A 57 11.78 -2.03 4.87
C ALA A 57 11.43 -2.20 6.36
N MET A 58 11.68 -3.37 6.94
CA MET A 58 11.47 -3.59 8.39
C MET A 58 12.41 -2.76 9.28
N ARG A 59 13.59 -2.40 8.79
CA ARG A 59 14.60 -1.63 9.53
C ARG A 59 14.47 -0.11 9.34
N GLY A 60 13.56 0.33 8.47
CA GLY A 60 13.44 1.72 8.07
C GLY A 60 14.36 2.02 6.88
N ALA A 61 13.85 1.82 5.67
CA ALA A 61 14.54 2.23 4.45
C ALA A 61 14.41 3.74 4.25
N ARG A 62 15.28 4.33 3.43
CA ARG A 62 15.15 5.76 3.07
C ARG A 62 13.87 5.98 2.27
N CYS A 63 13.21 7.13 2.41
CA CYS A 63 12.02 7.45 1.64
C CYS A 63 12.28 7.33 0.12
N ASP A 64 13.45 7.80 -0.33
CA ASP A 64 13.88 7.76 -1.74
C ASP A 64 13.85 6.34 -2.34
N ALA A 65 14.13 5.31 -1.55
CA ALA A 65 14.09 3.92 -2.02
C ALA A 65 12.68 3.51 -2.49
N TYR A 66 11.64 4.07 -1.88
CA TYR A 66 10.27 3.87 -2.34
C TYR A 66 9.93 4.76 -3.54
N VAL A 67 10.49 5.97 -3.62
CA VAL A 67 10.30 6.85 -4.80
C VAL A 67 10.91 6.22 -6.06
N GLU A 68 11.99 5.46 -5.93
CA GLU A 68 12.57 4.70 -7.06
C GLU A 68 11.62 3.63 -7.63
N GLY A 69 10.76 3.04 -6.79
CA GLY A 69 9.73 2.09 -7.22
C GLY A 69 8.56 2.72 -7.99
N ILE A 70 8.44 4.05 -7.98
CA ILE A 70 7.42 4.81 -8.69
C ILE A 70 7.80 4.96 -10.16
N HIS A 71 6.78 4.97 -11.04
CA HIS A 71 6.93 5.19 -12.48
C HIS A 71 7.74 6.48 -12.72
N PRO A 72 8.77 6.47 -13.59
CA PRO A 72 9.68 7.60 -13.77
C PRO A 72 8.99 8.96 -13.99
N ASP A 73 7.92 8.98 -14.79
CA ASP A 73 7.14 10.19 -15.09
C ASP A 73 6.45 10.81 -13.86
N ASP A 74 6.14 10.00 -12.84
CA ASP A 74 5.39 10.44 -11.66
C ASP A 74 6.31 10.86 -10.51
N ARG A 75 7.59 10.45 -10.52
CA ARG A 75 8.55 10.66 -9.42
C ARG A 75 8.71 12.12 -9.03
N VAL A 76 8.81 13.02 -10.02
CA VAL A 76 8.97 14.47 -9.77
C VAL A 76 7.72 15.03 -9.09
N GLY A 77 6.54 14.62 -9.53
CA GLY A 77 5.27 15.04 -8.93
C GLY A 77 5.12 14.56 -7.48
N VAL A 78 5.49 13.30 -7.22
CA VAL A 78 5.46 12.72 -5.88
C VAL A 78 6.46 13.41 -4.96
N ALA A 79 7.69 13.65 -5.40
CA ALA A 79 8.71 14.34 -4.62
C ALA A 79 8.27 15.76 -4.22
N HIS A 80 7.73 16.54 -5.16
CA HIS A 80 7.20 17.87 -4.86
C HIS A 80 6.03 17.82 -3.86
N GLU A 81 5.14 16.83 -3.96
CA GLU A 81 4.05 16.69 -2.99
C GLU A 81 4.56 16.31 -1.60
N ILE A 82 5.56 15.43 -1.52
CA ILE A 82 6.23 15.09 -0.25
C ILE A 82 6.82 16.35 0.38
N GLU A 83 7.60 17.12 -0.38
CA GLU A 83 8.20 18.38 0.08
C GLU A 83 7.13 19.37 0.56
N ARG A 84 6.04 19.53 -0.20
CA ARG A 84 4.92 20.40 0.15
C ARG A 84 4.24 19.96 1.45
N CYS A 85 3.97 18.66 1.60
CA CYS A 85 3.32 18.11 2.78
C CYS A 85 4.20 18.25 4.03
N VAL A 86 5.48 17.90 3.91
CA VAL A 86 6.47 18.02 5.00
C VAL A 86 6.66 19.48 5.40
N GLY A 87 6.90 20.36 4.43
CA GLY A 87 7.16 21.79 4.68
C GLY A 87 5.96 22.54 5.28
N ALA A 88 4.74 22.11 5.02
CA ALA A 88 3.53 22.66 5.64
C ALA A 88 3.03 21.85 6.86
N ALA A 89 3.71 20.75 7.19
CA ALA A 89 3.33 19.77 8.20
C ALA A 89 1.87 19.27 8.06
N ILE A 90 1.43 19.09 6.83
CA ILE A 90 0.08 18.64 6.50
C ILE A 90 0.08 17.18 6.06
N ASP A 91 -1.12 16.64 6.14
CA ASP A 91 -1.54 15.37 5.60
C ASP A 91 -1.12 15.15 4.13
N PHE A 92 -0.69 13.92 3.83
CA PHE A 92 -0.30 13.48 2.49
C PHE A 92 -1.43 12.73 1.79
N HIS A 93 -1.64 13.05 0.51
CA HIS A 93 -2.40 12.23 -0.44
C HIS A 93 -1.87 12.44 -1.85
N TYR A 94 -1.46 11.35 -2.50
CA TYR A 94 -1.09 11.38 -3.91
C TYR A 94 -1.44 10.07 -4.61
N GLU A 95 -1.75 10.16 -5.89
CA GLU A 95 -1.93 9.02 -6.77
C GLU A 95 -0.76 8.95 -7.75
N TYR A 96 -0.14 7.78 -7.86
CA TYR A 96 1.02 7.58 -8.71
C TYR A 96 1.06 6.14 -9.22
N ARG A 97 1.78 5.93 -10.32
CA ARG A 97 1.91 4.63 -10.94
C ARG A 97 3.15 3.94 -10.41
N ILE A 98 3.08 2.64 -10.18
CA ILE A 98 4.23 1.77 -9.91
C ILE A 98 4.38 0.78 -11.06
N VAL A 99 5.59 0.27 -11.27
CA VAL A 99 5.87 -0.71 -12.34
C VAL A 99 6.40 -2.01 -11.74
N PRO A 100 5.53 -2.84 -11.12
CA PRO A 100 5.89 -4.19 -10.75
C PRO A 100 6.06 -5.07 -11.99
N ALA A 101 6.69 -6.24 -11.82
CA ALA A 101 6.92 -7.19 -12.92
C ALA A 101 5.62 -7.64 -13.62
N SER A 102 4.47 -7.54 -12.94
CA SER A 102 3.14 -7.86 -13.47
C SER A 102 2.55 -6.80 -14.40
N GLY A 103 3.20 -5.64 -14.57
CA GLY A 103 2.68 -4.50 -15.31
C GLY A 103 2.32 -3.32 -14.40
N GLU A 104 2.06 -2.18 -15.04
CA GLU A 104 1.79 -0.90 -14.37
C GLU A 104 0.54 -0.96 -13.49
N ARG A 105 0.63 -0.40 -12.28
CA ARG A 105 -0.48 -0.30 -11.32
C ARG A 105 -0.64 1.12 -10.84
N LEU A 106 -1.87 1.56 -10.66
CA LEU A 106 -2.19 2.87 -10.09
C LEU A 106 -2.37 2.72 -8.58
N ILE A 107 -1.58 3.46 -7.81
CA ILE A 107 -1.60 3.45 -6.35
C ILE A 107 -2.13 4.78 -5.83
N SER A 108 -3.06 4.73 -4.88
CA SER A 108 -3.47 5.89 -4.09
C SER A 108 -2.95 5.76 -2.67
N ALA A 109 -2.06 6.68 -2.26
CA ALA A 109 -1.42 6.65 -0.95
C ALA A 109 -1.89 7.81 -0.07
N PHE A 110 -2.28 7.51 1.17
CA PHE A 110 -2.71 8.49 2.16
C PHE A 110 -1.84 8.38 3.40
N ALA A 111 -1.50 9.52 4.00
CA ALA A 111 -0.95 9.51 5.35
C ALA A 111 -1.35 10.73 6.16
N ARG A 112 -1.55 10.52 7.45
CA ARG A 112 -1.73 11.61 8.41
C ARG A 112 -0.37 12.10 8.88
N CYS A 113 -0.21 13.42 8.93
CA CYS A 113 0.96 14.04 9.54
C CYS A 113 0.77 14.15 11.06
N HIS A 114 1.75 13.67 11.80
CA HIS A 114 1.86 13.87 13.24
C HIS A 114 2.98 14.87 13.50
N ARG A 115 2.61 16.00 14.09
CA ARG A 115 3.50 17.15 14.27
C ARG A 115 4.35 17.02 15.53
N THR A 116 5.53 17.63 15.52
CA THR A 116 6.34 17.85 16.73
C THR A 116 5.70 18.92 17.62
N GLU A 117 6.26 19.14 18.82
CA GLU A 117 5.84 20.25 19.70
C GLU A 117 6.03 21.63 19.06
N GLU A 118 7.00 21.75 18.14
CA GLU A 118 7.32 22.98 17.41
C GLU A 118 6.36 23.23 16.23
N GLY A 119 5.50 22.26 15.90
CA GLY A 119 4.51 22.35 14.82
C GLY A 119 4.97 21.81 13.47
N ASP A 120 6.21 21.32 13.38
CA ASP A 120 6.83 20.72 12.20
C ASP A 120 6.37 19.27 11.99
N ALA A 121 6.59 18.72 10.79
CA ALA A 121 6.29 17.32 10.50
C ALA A 121 7.23 16.38 11.27
N GLY A 122 6.70 15.62 12.23
CA GLY A 122 7.48 14.63 12.98
C GLY A 122 7.47 13.27 12.29
N HIS A 123 6.28 12.73 12.04
CA HIS A 123 6.13 11.46 11.35
C HIS A 123 4.81 11.36 10.59
N TYR A 124 4.75 10.42 9.64
CA TYR A 124 3.55 10.07 8.89
C TYR A 124 3.13 8.65 9.17
N VAL A 125 1.82 8.43 9.29
CA VAL A 125 1.20 7.09 9.32
C VAL A 125 0.25 6.97 8.15
N GLY A 126 0.46 5.97 7.31
CA GLY A 126 -0.21 5.89 6.03
C GLY A 126 -0.58 4.49 5.55
N VAL A 127 -1.39 4.51 4.50
CA VAL A 127 -1.93 3.35 3.81
C VAL A 127 -1.83 3.61 2.31
N ALA A 128 -1.50 2.58 1.55
CA ALA A 128 -1.51 2.61 0.10
C ALA A 128 -2.57 1.62 -0.42
N PHE A 129 -3.30 2.02 -1.45
CA PHE A 129 -4.33 1.20 -2.11
C PHE A 129 -3.99 1.01 -3.59
N ASP A 130 -4.18 -0.20 -4.10
CA ASP A 130 -4.13 -0.52 -5.52
C ASP A 130 -5.50 -0.22 -6.11
N VAL A 131 -5.56 0.83 -6.90
CA VAL A 131 -6.80 1.33 -7.51
C VAL A 131 -6.87 0.98 -8.99
N THR A 132 -5.97 0.10 -9.48
CA THR A 132 -5.88 -0.33 -10.88
C THR A 132 -7.18 -0.98 -11.37
N HIS A 133 -7.77 -1.84 -10.53
CA HIS A 133 -8.96 -2.64 -10.86
C HIS A 133 -10.27 -2.11 -10.27
N GLN A 134 -10.27 -0.95 -9.60
CA GLN A 134 -11.51 -0.34 -9.07
C GLN A 134 -12.52 0.10 -10.15
N ARG A 135 -12.25 -0.20 -11.44
CA ARG A 135 -13.23 -0.16 -12.54
C ARG A 135 -13.89 -1.51 -12.87
N SER A 136 -13.38 -2.64 -12.40
CA SER A 136 -13.92 -3.97 -12.63
C SER A 136 -14.32 -4.60 -11.30
N ALA A 137 -15.54 -4.29 -10.86
CA ALA A 137 -16.17 -4.94 -9.72
C ALA A 137 -16.29 -6.44 -9.99
N GLU A 138 -15.65 -7.30 -9.18
CA GLU A 138 -16.12 -8.65 -8.80
C GLU A 138 -15.02 -9.46 -8.10
N ALA A 139 -14.82 -9.22 -6.80
CA ALA A 139 -14.42 -10.16 -5.74
C ALA A 139 -13.67 -9.36 -4.67
N THR A 140 -14.31 -9.08 -3.54
CA THR A 140 -13.71 -8.22 -2.52
C THR A 140 -14.32 -8.55 -1.17
N THR A 141 -13.50 -8.71 -0.13
CA THR A 141 -13.95 -8.91 1.25
C THR A 141 -14.85 -7.74 1.69
N PRO A 142 -15.80 -7.91 2.65
CA PRO A 142 -16.64 -6.80 3.10
C PRO A 142 -15.85 -5.56 3.54
N THR A 143 -14.71 -5.74 4.22
CA THR A 143 -13.84 -4.65 4.66
C THR A 143 -13.15 -3.94 3.49
N SER A 144 -12.64 -4.69 2.50
CA SER A 144 -12.07 -4.09 1.30
C SER A 144 -13.14 -3.41 0.44
N ARG A 145 -14.38 -3.93 0.39
CA ARG A 145 -15.50 -3.26 -0.27
C ARG A 145 -15.83 -1.93 0.38
N VAL A 146 -15.84 -1.87 1.72
CA VAL A 146 -16.05 -0.60 2.43
C VAL A 146 -14.90 0.36 2.12
N ALA A 147 -13.66 -0.12 2.09
CA ALA A 147 -12.52 0.70 1.70
C ALA A 147 -12.70 1.27 0.29
N ASP A 148 -13.16 0.47 -0.69
CA ASP A 148 -13.43 0.93 -2.05
C ASP A 148 -14.48 2.05 -2.09
N HIS A 149 -15.59 1.90 -1.37
CA HIS A 149 -16.64 2.92 -1.35
C HIS A 149 -16.18 4.20 -0.66
N VAL A 150 -15.40 4.09 0.42
CA VAL A 150 -14.84 5.25 1.12
C VAL A 150 -13.78 5.92 0.25
N MET A 151 -13.00 5.16 -0.51
CA MET A 151 -12.04 5.66 -1.51
C MET A 151 -12.73 6.43 -2.63
N GLN A 152 -13.80 5.87 -3.21
CA GLN A 152 -14.61 6.55 -4.23
C GLN A 152 -15.26 7.82 -3.67
N ALA A 153 -15.82 7.75 -2.46
CA ALA A 153 -16.37 8.93 -1.80
C ALA A 153 -15.30 9.99 -1.57
N TYR A 154 -14.09 9.59 -1.19
CA TYR A 154 -12.98 10.51 -0.94
C TYR A 154 -12.47 11.17 -2.24
N SER A 155 -12.34 10.43 -3.33
CA SER A 155 -11.90 10.99 -4.62
C SER A 155 -12.88 12.04 -5.15
N ILE A 156 -14.18 11.84 -4.97
CA ILE A 156 -15.22 12.83 -5.24
C ILE A 156 -15.13 13.99 -4.25
N ALA A 157 -14.95 13.70 -2.95
CA ALA A 157 -14.88 14.73 -1.91
C ALA A 157 -13.71 15.71 -2.13
N ARG A 158 -12.61 15.30 -2.77
CA ARG A 158 -11.52 16.21 -3.15
C ARG A 158 -11.94 17.34 -4.08
N GLN A 159 -12.97 17.13 -4.89
CA GLN A 159 -13.46 18.09 -5.87
C GLN A 159 -14.41 19.14 -5.27
N ILE A 160 -14.76 19.00 -3.98
CA ILE A 160 -15.63 19.93 -3.26
C ILE A 160 -14.87 20.65 -2.14
N THR A 161 -15.46 21.73 -1.62
CA THR A 161 -14.85 22.60 -0.59
C THR A 161 -15.05 22.12 0.86
N ASP A 162 -15.65 20.94 1.08
CA ASP A 162 -15.91 20.41 2.41
C ASP A 162 -14.68 19.69 3.01
N GLU A 163 -13.88 20.43 3.76
CA GLU A 163 -12.69 19.90 4.45
C GLU A 163 -13.02 18.95 5.60
N GLU A 164 -14.19 19.10 6.24
CA GLU A 164 -14.58 18.21 7.33
C GLU A 164 -14.93 16.82 6.80
N LEU A 165 -15.63 16.75 5.67
CA LEU A 165 -15.94 15.49 5.01
C LEU A 165 -14.67 14.77 4.54
N LYS A 166 -13.73 15.50 3.91
CA LYS A 166 -12.43 14.94 3.50
C LYS A 166 -11.71 14.34 4.70
N ARG A 167 -11.64 15.07 5.82
CA ARG A 167 -11.02 14.58 7.06
C ARG A 167 -11.69 13.31 7.58
N LYS A 168 -13.02 13.27 7.66
CA LYS A 168 -13.77 12.09 8.14
C LYS A 168 -13.55 10.86 7.25
N LEU A 169 -13.63 11.03 5.94
CA LEU A 169 -13.41 9.93 4.99
C LEU A 169 -11.98 9.39 5.08
N LYS A 170 -10.99 10.29 5.21
CA LYS A 170 -9.60 9.90 5.43
C LYS A 170 -9.40 9.11 6.73
N ASP A 171 -10.05 9.53 7.81
CA ASP A 171 -10.00 8.85 9.10
C ASP A 171 -10.53 7.41 9.01
N VAL A 172 -11.61 7.23 8.25
CA VAL A 172 -12.17 5.90 7.96
C VAL A 172 -11.18 5.08 7.13
N LEU A 173 -10.56 5.64 6.09
CA LEU A 173 -9.55 4.94 5.28
C LEU A 173 -8.36 4.46 6.12
N MET A 174 -7.83 5.31 7.00
CA MET A 174 -6.73 4.94 7.89
C MET A 174 -7.12 3.80 8.83
N ARG A 175 -8.31 3.86 9.42
CA ARG A 175 -8.82 2.79 10.30
C ARG A 175 -9.03 1.47 9.55
N LEU A 176 -9.56 1.53 8.32
CA LEU A 176 -9.74 0.35 7.49
C LEU A 176 -8.41 -0.29 7.13
N GLY A 177 -7.39 0.51 6.79
CA GLY A 177 -6.05 -0.01 6.54
C GLY A 177 -5.40 -0.64 7.78
N MET A 178 -5.56 -0.03 8.95
CA MET A 178 -5.10 -0.60 10.23
C MET A 178 -5.76 -1.95 10.53
N ASN A 179 -7.07 -2.07 10.33
CA ASN A 179 -7.80 -3.31 10.59
C ASN A 179 -7.39 -4.42 9.62
N LEU A 180 -7.25 -4.11 8.33
CA LEU A 180 -6.85 -5.08 7.30
C LEU A 180 -5.41 -5.59 7.49
N ALA A 181 -4.50 -4.73 7.96
CA ALA A 181 -3.16 -5.16 8.37
C ALA A 181 -3.18 -6.11 9.58
N ALA A 182 -4.08 -5.88 10.54
CA ALA A 182 -4.25 -6.75 11.71
C ALA A 182 -4.87 -8.12 11.34
N GLU A 183 -5.85 -8.15 10.43
CA GLU A 183 -6.49 -9.38 9.94
C GLU A 183 -5.49 -10.30 9.22
N THR A 184 -4.58 -9.72 8.43
CA THR A 184 -3.53 -10.46 7.71
C THR A 184 -2.48 -11.05 8.66
N SER A 185 -2.26 -10.42 9.81
CA SER A 185 -1.31 -10.88 10.85
C SER A 185 -1.88 -11.99 11.75
N CYS A 186 -3.21 -12.14 11.81
CA CYS A 186 -3.88 -13.12 12.69
C CYS A 186 -4.09 -14.49 12.02
N GLY A 187 -4.02 -14.58 10.68
CA GLY A 187 -4.22 -15.84 9.93
C GLY A 187 -3.03 -16.82 9.92
N SER A 188 -2.02 -16.63 10.78
CA SER A 188 -0.76 -17.41 10.80
C SER A 188 -0.55 -18.22 12.11
N LEU A 189 -1.62 -18.65 12.78
CA LEU A 189 -1.54 -19.51 13.97
C LEU A 189 -2.32 -20.81 13.79
#